data_AF-A0A535IX97-F1
#
_entry.id   AF-A0A535IX97-F1
#
_cell.length_a   1.000
_cell.length_b   1.000
_cell.length_c   1.000
_cell.angle_alpha   90.00
_cell.angle_beta   90.00
_cell.angle_gamma   90.00
#
_symmetry.space_group_name_H-M   'P 1'
#
loop_
_entity.id
_entity.type
_entity.pdbx_description
1 polymer ?
#
loop_
_entity_poly.entity_id
_entity_poly.type
_entity_poly.pdbx_seq_one_letter_code
_entity_poly.pdbx_strand_id
1 'polypeptide(L)'
;MTFVEKTVAWLSDPAHWQGSEGIPTRIGEHLELSVAALLIASALALPAGLLVGHARRGGGLAVGMATIGRAIPSFALMGLILPFTQAIDP
;
A
#
# COMPACT_ATOMS: atom_id res chain seq x y z
N MET A 1 6.97 32.02 -10.91
CA MET A 1 7.54 30.88 -10.19
C MET A 1 7.09 29.60 -10.85
N THR A 2 8.04 28.79 -11.32
CA THR A 2 7.76 27.50 -11.96
C THR A 2 7.41 26.43 -10.92
N PHE A 3 6.77 25.33 -11.34
CA PHE A 3 6.50 24.19 -10.46
C PHE A 3 7.78 23.67 -9.80
N VAL A 4 8.85 23.57 -10.58
CA VAL A 4 10.17 23.10 -10.12
C VAL A 4 10.73 23.98 -9.00
N GLU A 5 10.64 25.31 -9.14
CA GLU A 5 11.08 26.25 -8.09
C GLU A 5 10.32 26.05 -6.77
N LYS A 6 8.99 25.82 -6.85
CA LYS A 6 8.17 25.57 -5.66
C LYS A 6 8.54 24.25 -4.97
N THR A 7 8.79 23.19 -5.74
CA THR A 7 9.19 21.89 -5.19
C THR A 7 10.54 21.97 -4.49
N VAL A 8 11.52 22.66 -5.10
CA VAL A 8 12.85 22.85 -4.48
C VAL A 8 12.74 23.68 -3.21
N ALA A 9 11.95 24.76 -3.21
CA ALA A 9 11.71 25.56 -2.02
C ALA A 9 11.06 24.75 -0.89
N TRP A 10 10.04 23.94 -1.21
CA TRP A 10 9.38 23.07 -0.24
C TRP A 10 10.33 22.03 0.37
N LEU A 11 11.13 21.36 -0.47
CA LEU A 11 12.11 20.36 -0.02
C LEU A 11 13.24 20.97 0.81
N SER A 12 13.59 22.23 0.58
CA SER A 12 14.67 22.91 1.30
C SER A 12 14.22 23.51 2.63
N ASP A 13 12.92 23.52 2.92
CA ASP A 13 12.36 24.05 4.16
C ASP A 13 12.58 23.04 5.32
N PRO A 14 13.37 23.38 6.36
CA PRO A 14 13.62 22.50 7.50
C PRO A 14 12.36 22.09 8.27
N ALA A 15 11.27 22.86 8.16
CA ALA A 15 10.00 22.56 8.82
C ALA A 15 9.38 21.24 8.31
N HIS A 16 9.61 20.86 7.05
CA HIS A 16 9.10 19.59 6.51
C HIS A 16 9.94 18.38 6.89
N TRP A 17 11.13 18.58 7.45
CA TRP A 17 12.04 17.48 7.82
C TRP A 17 11.99 17.13 9.31
N GLN A 18 11.32 17.94 10.12
CA GLN A 18 11.26 17.81 11.57
C GLN A 18 9.81 17.69 12.06
N GLY A 19 9.64 17.06 13.23
CA GLY A 19 8.33 16.89 13.87
C GLY A 19 7.58 15.63 13.45
N SER A 20 6.40 15.44 14.04
CA SER A 20 5.53 14.27 13.81
C SER A 20 5.00 14.20 12.37
N GLU A 21 4.85 15.36 11.74
CA GLU A 21 4.35 15.51 10.36
C GLU A 21 5.47 15.57 9.33
N GLY A 22 6.73 15.42 9.76
CA GLY A 22 7.90 15.52 8.88
C GLY A 22 8.02 14.35 7.91
N ILE A 23 8.72 14.58 6.80
CA ILE A 23 8.98 13.59 5.74
C ILE A 23 9.55 12.27 6.32
N PRO A 24 10.58 12.27 7.19
CA PRO A 24 11.13 11.01 7.71
C PRO A 24 10.13 10.21 8.54
N THR A 25 9.32 10.89 9.35
CA THR A 25 8.28 10.27 10.18
C THR A 25 7.22 9.61 9.32
N ARG A 26 6.68 10.34 8.32
CA ARG A 26 5.70 9.81 7.36
C ARG A 26 6.24 8.65 6.53
N ILE A 27 7.52 8.70 6.14
CA ILE A 27 8.19 7.57 5.48
C ILE A 27 8.26 6.37 6.41
N GLY A 28 8.59 6.58 7.69
CA GLY A 28 8.60 5.53 8.71
C GLY A 28 7.24 4.84 8.85
N GLU A 29 6.17 5.62 9.01
CA GLU A 29 4.80 5.10 9.07
C GLU A 29 4.41 4.34 7.80
N HIS A 30 4.78 4.85 6.63
CA HIS A 30 4.50 4.18 5.37
C HIS A 30 5.23 2.83 5.26
N LEU A 31 6.48 2.77 5.71
CA LEU A 31 7.26 1.54 5.76
C LEU A 31 6.67 0.54 6.75
N GLU A 32 6.28 1.00 7.94
CA GLU A 32 5.62 0.16 8.95
C GLU A 32 4.36 -0.49 8.39
N LEU A 33 3.46 0.30 7.80
CA LEU A 33 2.23 -0.19 7.18
C LEU A 33 2.52 -1.15 6.02
N SER A 34 3.52 -0.83 5.18
CA SER A 34 3.89 -1.67 4.02
C SER A 34 4.48 -3.01 4.44
N VAL A 35 5.37 -3.01 5.43
CA VAL A 35 5.99 -4.24 5.96
C VAL A 35 4.95 -5.09 6.66
N ALA A 36 4.08 -4.50 7.49
CA ALA A 36 2.99 -5.23 8.13
C ALA A 36 2.08 -5.91 7.11
N ALA A 37 1.65 -5.18 6.07
CA ALA A 37 0.83 -5.72 4.99
C ALA A 37 1.54 -6.86 4.24
N LEU A 38 2.84 -6.68 3.92
CA LEU A 38 3.64 -7.69 3.25
C LEU A 38 3.80 -8.98 4.08
N LEU A 39 4.05 -8.85 5.38
CA LEU A 39 4.21 -10.00 6.26
C LEU A 39 2.91 -10.79 6.38
N ILE A 40 1.77 -10.11 6.55
CA ILE A 40 0.45 -10.74 6.61
C ILE A 40 0.15 -11.43 5.27
N ALA A 41 0.35 -10.73 4.14
CA ALA A 41 0.12 -11.30 2.83
C ALA A 41 1.01 -12.52 2.58
N SER A 42 2.30 -12.47 2.95
CA SER A 42 3.24 -13.57 2.78
C SER A 42 2.87 -14.77 3.67
N ALA A 43 2.50 -14.53 4.92
CA ALA A 43 2.10 -15.56 5.86
C ALA A 43 0.86 -16.35 5.38
N LEU A 44 -0.02 -15.73 4.59
CA LEU A 44 -1.21 -16.38 4.03
C LEU A 44 -0.96 -16.94 2.63
N ALA A 45 -0.34 -16.17 1.75
CA ALA A 45 -0.17 -16.51 0.34
C ALA A 45 0.90 -17.58 0.11
N LEU A 46 2.00 -17.58 0.87
CA LEU A 46 3.07 -18.57 0.69
C LEU A 46 2.59 -19.99 1.06
N PRO A 47 1.95 -20.24 2.21
CA PRO A 47 1.44 -21.57 2.51
C PRO A 47 0.36 -22.01 1.52
N ALA A 48 -0.57 -21.13 1.17
CA ALA A 48 -1.62 -21.42 0.20
C ALA A 48 -1.03 -21.78 -1.18
N GLY A 49 -0.05 -21.01 -1.64
CA GLY A 49 0.67 -21.26 -2.89
C GLY A 49 1.43 -22.59 -2.88
N LEU A 50 2.10 -22.92 -1.77
CA LEU A 50 2.82 -24.19 -1.62
C LEU A 50 1.86 -25.39 -1.70
N LEU A 51 0.72 -25.32 -1.00
CA LEU A 51 -0.30 -26.39 -1.01
C LEU A 51 -0.88 -26.61 -2.41
N VAL A 52 -1.24 -25.53 -3.11
CA VAL A 52 -1.74 -25.59 -4.50
C VAL A 52 -0.68 -26.14 -5.45
N GLY A 53 0.58 -25.72 -5.28
CA GLY A 53 1.71 -26.19 -6.07
C GLY A 53 1.98 -27.68 -5.89
N HIS A 54 1.94 -28.18 -4.64
CA HIS A 54 2.18 -29.59 -4.35
C HIS A 54 1.01 -30.49 -4.77
N ALA A 55 -0.23 -30.03 -4.57
CA ALA A 55 -1.42 -30.76 -4.97
C ALA A 55 -1.64 -30.79 -6.50
N ARG A 56 -0.91 -29.96 -7.26
CA ARG A 56 -1.05 -29.79 -8.72
C ARG A 56 -2.50 -29.47 -9.16
N ARG A 57 -3.32 -28.97 -8.23
CA ARG A 57 -4.76 -28.75 -8.40
C ARG A 57 -5.13 -27.37 -7.86
N GLY A 58 -5.94 -26.62 -8.62
CA GLY A 58 -6.38 -25.27 -8.22
C GLY A 58 -5.49 -24.12 -8.72
N GLY A 59 -4.46 -24.39 -9.54
CA GLY A 59 -3.56 -23.36 -10.08
C GLY A 59 -4.30 -22.24 -10.84
N GLY A 60 -5.35 -22.57 -11.60
CA GLY A 60 -6.15 -21.57 -12.32
C GLY A 60 -6.88 -20.59 -11.39
N LEU A 61 -7.40 -21.06 -10.24
CA LEU A 61 -8.04 -20.18 -9.25
C LEU A 61 -7.01 -19.28 -8.57
N ALA A 62 -5.84 -19.82 -8.21
CA ALA A 62 -4.75 -19.05 -7.62
C ALA A 62 -4.27 -17.93 -8.56
N VAL A 63 -4.06 -18.25 -9.84
CA VAL A 63 -3.67 -17.27 -10.86
C VAL A 63 -4.78 -16.25 -11.10
N GLY A 64 -6.04 -16.67 -11.16
CA GLY A 64 -7.18 -15.78 -11.32
C GLY A 64 -7.26 -14.73 -10.19
N MET A 65 -7.12 -15.17 -8.94
CA MET A 65 -7.15 -14.29 -7.78
C MET A 65 -5.96 -13.32 -7.76
N ALA A 66 -4.75 -13.79 -8.08
CA ALA A 66 -3.60 -12.92 -8.22
C ALA A 66 -3.79 -11.87 -9.33
N THR A 67 -4.39 -12.28 -10.44
CA THR A 67 -4.66 -11.38 -11.57
C THR A 67 -5.68 -10.31 -11.21
N ILE A 68 -6.78 -10.67 -10.52
CA ILE A 68 -7.78 -9.73 -10.02
C ILE A 68 -7.12 -8.72 -9.08
N GLY A 69 -6.40 -9.20 -8.06
CA GLY A 69 -5.74 -8.32 -7.08
C GLY A 69 -4.76 -7.34 -7.73
N ARG A 70 -4.00 -7.79 -8.73
CA ARG A 70 -3.04 -6.93 -9.47
C ARG A 70 -3.72 -5.99 -10.47
N ALA A 71 -4.90 -6.34 -10.96
CA ALA A 71 -5.64 -5.54 -11.94
C ALA A 71 -6.36 -4.34 -11.30
N ILE A 72 -6.64 -4.40 -9.98
CA ILE A 72 -7.31 -3.31 -9.28
C ILE A 72 -6.34 -2.13 -9.08
N PRO A 73 -6.65 -0.92 -9.61
CA PRO A 73 -5.85 0.26 -9.37
C PRO A 73 -5.96 0.77 -7.93
N SER A 74 -4.88 1.31 -7.38
CA SER A 74 -4.86 1.88 -6.02
C SER A 74 -5.93 2.97 -5.81
N PHE A 75 -6.18 3.79 -6.83
CA PHE A 75 -7.21 4.83 -6.78
C PHE A 75 -8.62 4.25 -6.63
N ALA A 76 -8.92 3.13 -7.30
CA ALA A 76 -10.22 2.47 -7.19
C ALA A 76 -10.44 1.87 -5.79
N LEU A 77 -9.38 1.32 -5.16
CA LEU A 77 -9.44 0.86 -3.77
C LEU A 77 -9.69 1.99 -2.79
N MET A 78 -9.00 3.12 -2.97
CA MET A 78 -9.24 4.33 -2.17
C MET A 78 -10.71 4.77 -2.30
N GLY A 79 -11.23 4.90 -3.52
CA GLY A 79 -12.63 5.25 -3.76
C GLY A 79 -13.64 4.27 -3.14
N LEU A 80 -13.32 2.98 -3.09
CA LEU A 80 -14.15 1.97 -2.44
C LEU A 80 -14.17 2.12 -0.92
N ILE A 81 -13.02 2.40 -0.29
CA ILE A 81 -12.86 2.44 1.17
C ILE A 81 -13.34 3.78 1.77
N LEU A 82 -13.10 4.90 1.07
CA LEU A 82 -13.44 6.25 1.52
C LEU A 82 -14.86 6.41 2.11
N PRO A 83 -15.96 5.95 1.47
CA PRO A 83 -17.30 6.12 2.04
C PRO A 83 -17.49 5.37 3.36
N PHE A 84 -16.80 4.25 3.55
CA PHE A 84 -16.84 3.51 4.83
C PHE A 84 -16.06 4.23 5.92
N THR A 85 -14.88 4.79 5.58
CA THR A 85 -14.08 5.56 6.54
C THR A 85 -14.82 6.82 7.01
N GLN A 86 -15.44 7.56 6.08
CA GLN A 86 -16.22 8.77 6.39
C GLN A 86 -17.48 8.48 7.23
N ALA A 87 -18.00 7.25 7.18
CA ALA A 87 -19.13 6.84 8.02
C ALA A 87 -18.71 6.49 9.45
N ILE A 88 -17.43 6.19 9.68
CA ILE A 88 -16.87 5.86 11.00
C ILE A 88 -16.42 7.13 11.72
N ASP A 89 -15.75 8.04 11.00
CA ASP A 89 -15.34 9.37 11.47
C ASP A 89 -15.88 10.44 10.50
N PRO A 90 -17.00 11.11 10.81
CA PRO A 90 -17.63 12.13 9.95
C PRO A 90 -16.88 13.47 9.90
#